data_AF-A0A2W4J8T6-F1
#
_entry.id   AF-A0A2W4J8T6-F1
#
_cell.length_a   1.000
_cell.length_b   1.000
_cell.length_c   1.000
_cell.angle_alpha   90.00
_cell.angle_beta   90.00
_cell.angle_gamma   90.00
#
_symmetry.space_group_name_H-M   'P 1'
#
loop_
_entity.id
_entity.type
_entity.pdbx_description
1 polymer ?
#
loop_
_entity_poly.entity_id
_entity_poly.type
_entity_poly.pdbx_seq_one_letter_code
_entity_poly.pdbx_strand_id
1 'polypeptide(L)'
;MPSTPPSPSPKRRATSARACSWSARSRSSRTRVSSWAQTAAKAQEGHGERTVTDEQAAKPALAKKPQRSALLVFTQATLMLQAFAALFAVLTLWGLARAGEVSIPPAVLWAVGFLFVALLALAAGQQHLRRGRILGWILQIPMLVAGLILPAIAVIGAVFLAIWITGVRLGAKIDRERAERAAAQAAADAEGGSA
;
A
#
# COMPACT_ATOMS: atom_id res chain seq x y z
N MET A 1 -2.32 -71.41 31.10
CA MET A 1 -1.25 -70.55 30.54
C MET A 1 -1.45 -69.13 31.06
N PRO A 2 -0.36 -68.41 31.37
CA PRO A 2 -0.20 -67.75 32.66
C PRO A 2 -0.28 -66.21 32.57
N SER A 3 -0.41 -65.56 33.75
CA SER A 3 0.33 -64.38 34.23
C SER A 3 0.68 -63.27 33.21
N THR A 4 0.47 -61.97 33.44
CA THR A 4 1.08 -61.07 34.44
C THR A 4 0.90 -59.62 33.92
N PRO A 5 1.26 -58.54 34.65
CA PRO A 5 0.37 -57.41 34.87
C PRO A 5 0.94 -56.10 34.26
N PRO A 6 1.08 -54.94 34.96
CA PRO A 6 0.59 -53.65 34.50
C PRO A 6 1.68 -52.66 34.02
N SER A 7 1.22 -51.53 33.44
CA SER A 7 1.82 -50.17 33.46
C SER A 7 3.24 -49.98 32.88
N PRO A 8 3.47 -49.00 31.98
CA PRO A 8 3.79 -47.65 32.45
C PRO A 8 3.35 -46.47 31.57
N SER A 9 2.97 -45.38 32.22
CA SER A 9 3.05 -44.02 31.66
C SER A 9 4.51 -43.57 31.57
N PRO A 10 4.90 -42.86 30.50
CA PRO A 10 5.77 -41.70 30.66
C PRO A 10 5.25 -40.53 29.81
N LYS A 11 4.75 -39.46 30.43
CA LYS A 11 5.50 -38.21 30.62
C LYS A 11 6.52 -37.94 29.49
N ARG A 12 6.25 -36.92 28.67
CA ARG A 12 7.02 -35.66 28.60
C ARG A 12 6.47 -34.81 27.44
N ARG A 13 6.09 -33.56 27.72
CA ARG A 13 6.90 -32.34 27.43
C ARG A 13 7.31 -32.32 25.96
N ALA A 14 6.87 -31.36 25.17
CA ALA A 14 7.50 -30.05 25.10
C ALA A 14 6.80 -29.31 23.94
N THR A 15 6.15 -28.17 24.18
CA THR A 15 6.68 -26.84 23.87
C THR A 15 7.13 -26.62 22.42
N SER A 16 6.68 -25.47 21.87
CA SER A 16 7.28 -24.69 20.78
C SER A 16 7.00 -25.03 19.31
N ALA A 17 5.74 -25.31 18.95
CA ALA A 17 5.30 -25.36 17.53
C ALA A 17 5.10 -23.97 16.86
N ARG A 18 5.89 -22.93 17.18
CA ARG A 18 5.77 -21.60 16.55
C ARG A 18 7.08 -20.99 16.03
N ALA A 19 8.22 -21.68 16.16
CA ALA A 19 9.52 -21.15 15.71
C ALA A 19 10.02 -21.71 14.36
N CYS A 20 9.33 -22.69 13.75
CA CYS A 20 9.82 -23.43 12.58
C CYS A 20 9.08 -23.13 11.27
N SER A 21 8.52 -21.92 11.09
CA SER A 21 7.88 -21.52 9.82
C SER A 21 8.64 -20.42 9.04
N TRP A 22 9.74 -19.89 9.60
CA TRP A 22 10.50 -18.82 8.96
C TRP A 22 11.66 -19.31 8.07
N SER A 23 12.22 -20.49 8.34
CA SER A 23 13.37 -21.05 7.61
C SER A 23 13.02 -21.89 6.37
N ALA A 24 11.74 -22.19 6.13
CA ALA A 24 11.28 -22.96 4.97
C ALA A 24 11.05 -22.10 3.70
N ARG A 25 10.99 -20.76 3.84
CA ARG A 25 10.72 -19.84 2.72
C ARG A 25 11.98 -19.41 1.96
N SER A 26 13.18 -19.63 2.51
CA SER A 26 14.45 -19.22 1.88
C SER A 26 15.18 -20.33 1.11
N ARG A 27 14.67 -21.58 1.11
CA ARG A 27 15.34 -22.75 0.51
C ARG A 27 14.86 -23.09 -0.91
N SER A 28 13.79 -22.46 -1.43
CA SER A 28 13.23 -22.76 -2.76
C SER A 28 13.87 -21.96 -3.93
N SER A 29 14.92 -21.19 -3.66
CA SER A 29 15.60 -20.34 -4.66
C SER A 29 16.72 -21.08 -5.42
N ARG A 30 17.13 -22.27 -4.97
CA ARG A 30 18.34 -22.95 -5.50
C ARG A 30 18.09 -23.90 -6.68
N THR A 31 16.85 -24.35 -6.93
CA THR A 31 16.53 -25.28 -8.04
C THR A 31 16.04 -24.59 -9.30
N ARG A 32 15.76 -23.28 -9.27
CA ARG A 32 15.33 -22.54 -10.46
C ARG A 32 16.52 -22.12 -11.33
N VAL A 33 17.76 -22.12 -10.84
CA VAL A 33 18.91 -21.57 -11.57
C VAL A 33 19.43 -22.49 -12.67
N SER A 34 19.25 -23.82 -12.57
CA SER A 34 19.77 -24.77 -13.56
C SER A 34 18.93 -24.88 -14.85
N SER A 35 17.63 -24.52 -14.82
CA SER A 35 16.79 -24.61 -16.01
C SER A 35 17.21 -23.62 -17.09
N TRP A 36 17.54 -22.38 -16.70
CA TRP A 36 17.89 -21.30 -17.64
C TRP A 36 19.19 -21.55 -18.39
N ALA A 37 20.15 -22.22 -17.75
CA ALA A 37 21.41 -22.60 -18.38
C ALA A 37 21.18 -23.63 -19.51
N GLN A 38 20.22 -24.55 -19.32
CA GLN A 38 19.86 -25.56 -20.31
C GLN A 38 19.01 -24.96 -21.45
N THR A 39 18.14 -23.98 -21.14
CA THR A 39 17.39 -23.23 -22.16
C THR A 39 18.31 -22.36 -23.02
N ALA A 40 19.35 -21.76 -22.43
CA ALA A 40 20.29 -20.92 -23.14
C ALA A 40 21.15 -21.72 -24.15
N ALA A 41 21.57 -22.95 -23.79
CA ALA A 41 22.33 -23.82 -24.69
C ALA A 41 21.50 -24.28 -25.90
N LYS A 42 20.24 -24.67 -25.70
CA LYS A 42 19.33 -25.05 -26.81
C LYS A 42 18.92 -23.87 -27.70
N ALA A 43 19.02 -22.64 -27.21
CA ALA A 43 18.66 -21.44 -27.99
C ALA A 43 19.72 -21.07 -29.03
N GLN A 44 20.99 -21.44 -28.84
CA GLN A 44 22.07 -21.07 -29.76
C GLN A 44 22.11 -21.90 -31.05
N GLU A 45 21.63 -23.15 -31.04
CA GLU A 45 21.68 -24.05 -32.20
C GLU A 45 20.71 -23.65 -33.34
N GLY A 46 19.74 -22.76 -33.07
CA GLY A 46 18.69 -22.40 -34.02
C GLY A 46 18.66 -20.92 -34.43
N HIS A 47 19.79 -20.21 -34.37
CA HIS A 47 19.85 -18.75 -34.59
C HIS A 47 20.19 -18.33 -36.04
N GLY A 48 20.33 -19.28 -36.98
CA GLY A 48 20.73 -18.99 -38.36
C GLY A 48 19.61 -18.59 -39.33
N GLU A 49 18.34 -18.89 -39.04
CA GLU A 49 17.25 -18.82 -40.05
C GLU A 49 15.91 -18.24 -39.56
N ARG A 50 15.85 -17.61 -38.37
CA ARG A 50 14.62 -16.92 -37.95
C ARG A 50 14.59 -15.50 -38.51
N THR A 51 13.80 -15.33 -39.56
CA THR A 51 13.53 -14.04 -40.20
C THR A 51 12.97 -13.05 -39.18
N VAL A 52 13.34 -11.78 -39.32
CA VAL A 52 12.91 -10.65 -38.47
C VAL A 52 11.37 -10.55 -38.35
N THR A 53 10.64 -11.15 -39.29
CA THR A 53 9.18 -11.31 -39.31
C THR A 53 8.64 -12.27 -38.24
N ASP A 54 9.35 -13.34 -37.88
CA ASP A 54 8.89 -14.35 -36.90
C ASP A 54 9.16 -13.93 -35.45
N GLU A 55 10.25 -13.20 -35.20
CA GLU A 55 10.59 -12.70 -33.86
C GLU A 55 9.65 -11.58 -33.41
N GLN A 56 9.13 -10.81 -34.37
CA GLN A 56 8.09 -9.80 -34.12
C GLN A 56 6.70 -10.44 -33.91
N ALA A 57 6.43 -11.58 -34.54
CA ALA A 57 5.19 -12.35 -34.36
C ALA A 57 5.13 -13.10 -33.01
N ALA A 58 6.28 -13.43 -32.42
CA ALA A 58 6.39 -14.24 -31.21
C ALA A 58 6.75 -13.47 -29.93
N LYS A 59 6.62 -12.14 -29.89
CA LYS A 59 6.57 -11.44 -28.60
C LYS A 59 5.18 -11.66 -28.01
N PRO A 60 4.99 -12.51 -26.99
CA PRO A 60 3.68 -12.64 -26.36
C PRO A 60 3.27 -11.24 -25.92
N ALA A 61 2.12 -10.79 -26.42
CA ALA A 61 1.53 -9.49 -26.08
C ALA A 61 1.63 -9.33 -24.57
N LEU A 62 2.57 -8.48 -24.14
CA LEU A 62 3.08 -8.48 -22.78
C LEU A 62 1.95 -7.94 -21.91
N ALA A 63 1.15 -8.83 -21.32
CA ALA A 63 -0.04 -8.50 -20.54
C ALA A 63 0.31 -7.38 -19.55
N LYS A 64 -0.16 -6.16 -19.89
CA LYS A 64 0.26 -4.94 -19.20
C LYS A 64 -0.25 -5.03 -17.77
N LYS A 65 0.65 -5.09 -16.80
CA LYS A 65 0.28 -5.25 -15.38
C LYS A 65 -0.76 -4.17 -15.01
N PRO A 66 -1.86 -4.52 -14.31
CA PRO A 66 -2.90 -3.56 -13.97
C PRO A 66 -2.30 -2.37 -13.22
N GLN A 67 -2.47 -1.18 -13.78
CA GLN A 67 -1.95 0.05 -13.21
C GLN A 67 -2.68 0.35 -11.90
N ARG A 68 -1.95 0.75 -10.84
CA ARG A 68 -2.56 1.13 -9.55
C ARG A 68 -3.58 2.25 -9.76
N SER A 69 -4.72 2.15 -9.04
CA SER A 69 -5.79 3.14 -9.03
C SER A 69 -5.23 4.54 -8.73
N ALA A 70 -5.51 5.49 -9.60
CA ALA A 70 -5.08 6.87 -9.44
C ALA A 70 -5.73 7.49 -8.20
N LEU A 71 -7.03 7.22 -7.96
CA LEU A 71 -7.74 7.67 -6.76
C LEU A 71 -7.00 7.25 -5.50
N LEU A 72 -6.58 5.98 -5.43
CA LEU A 72 -5.87 5.46 -4.27
C LEU A 72 -4.54 6.20 -4.07
N VAL A 73 -3.74 6.37 -5.13
CA VAL A 73 -2.44 7.07 -5.02
C VAL A 73 -2.62 8.53 -4.58
N PHE A 74 -3.57 9.27 -5.19
CA PHE A 74 -3.84 10.66 -4.83
C PHE A 74 -4.29 10.80 -3.37
N THR A 75 -5.29 10.02 -2.94
CA THR A 75 -5.82 10.11 -1.58
C THR A 75 -4.78 9.73 -0.52
N GLN A 76 -3.95 8.71 -0.78
CA GLN A 76 -2.84 8.35 0.09
C GLN A 76 -1.80 9.45 0.19
N ALA A 77 -1.37 9.99 -0.96
CA ALA A 77 -0.38 11.06 -1.00
C ALA A 77 -0.87 12.32 -0.27
N THR A 78 -2.12 12.72 -0.48
CA THR A 78 -2.71 13.89 0.20
C THR A 78 -2.70 13.71 1.72
N LEU A 79 -3.15 12.57 2.24
CA LEU A 79 -3.17 12.32 3.69
C LEU A 79 -1.76 12.23 4.30
N MET A 80 -0.79 11.66 3.57
CA MET A 80 0.61 11.64 4.01
C MET A 80 1.19 13.03 4.10
N LEU A 81 1.02 13.83 3.05
CA LEU A 81 1.51 15.21 3.04
C LEU A 81 0.79 16.04 4.11
N GLN A 82 -0.49 15.77 4.37
CA GLN A 82 -1.25 16.39 5.44
C GLN A 82 -0.74 15.99 6.83
N ALA A 83 -0.32 14.74 7.03
CA ALA A 83 0.30 14.29 8.28
C ALA A 83 1.62 15.03 8.56
N PHE A 84 2.43 15.26 7.53
CA PHE A 84 3.62 16.11 7.65
C PHE A 84 3.26 17.55 7.99
N ALA A 85 2.27 18.13 7.32
CA ALA A 85 1.79 19.48 7.63
C ALA A 85 1.26 19.59 9.07
N ALA A 86 0.53 18.57 9.54
CA ALA A 86 0.03 18.50 10.91
C ALA A 86 1.17 18.41 11.94
N LEU A 87 2.23 17.66 11.66
CA LEU A 87 3.42 17.64 12.51
C LEU A 87 4.05 19.03 12.64
N PHE A 88 4.20 19.76 11.53
CA PHE A 88 4.68 21.14 11.58
C PHE A 88 3.72 22.06 12.34
N ALA A 89 2.40 21.90 12.18
CA ALA A 89 1.43 22.66 12.95
C ALA A 89 1.57 22.44 14.47
N VAL A 90 1.81 21.20 14.91
CA VAL A 90 2.08 20.88 16.32
C VAL A 90 3.37 21.55 16.80
N LEU A 91 4.44 21.52 16.00
CA LEU A 91 5.69 22.23 16.31
C LEU A 91 5.49 23.75 16.38
N THR A 92 4.69 24.33 15.48
CA THR A 92 4.35 25.76 15.49
C THR A 92 3.55 26.12 16.74
N LEU A 93 2.52 25.34 17.11
CA LEU A 93 1.77 25.56 18.35
C LEU A 93 2.68 25.45 19.57
N TRP A 94 3.61 24.49 19.57
CA TRP A 94 4.56 24.33 20.67
C TRP A 94 5.49 25.54 20.79
N GLY A 95 6.01 26.04 19.67
CA GLY A 95 6.82 27.27 19.62
C GLY A 95 6.04 28.49 20.09
N LEU A 96 4.76 28.58 19.74
CA LEU A 96 3.87 29.68 20.13
C LEU A 96 3.49 29.61 21.62
N ALA A 97 3.25 28.40 22.15
CA ALA A 97 3.02 28.18 23.56
C ALA A 97 4.26 28.52 24.41
N ARG A 98 5.45 28.20 23.90
CA ARG A 98 6.74 28.59 24.49
C ARG A 98 6.95 30.12 24.52
N ALA A 99 6.37 30.84 23.56
CA ALA A 99 6.41 32.30 23.48
C ALA A 99 5.34 32.99 24.35
N GLY A 100 4.43 32.24 24.99
CA GLY A 100 3.38 32.79 25.84
C GLY A 100 2.12 33.25 25.09
N GLU A 101 2.09 33.10 23.77
CA GLU A 101 0.98 33.50 22.89
C GLU A 101 -0.21 32.52 22.94
N VAL A 102 0.04 31.26 23.31
CA VAL A 102 -0.97 30.21 23.40
C VAL A 102 -0.82 29.42 24.71
N SER A 103 -1.86 29.40 25.54
CA SER A 103 -1.87 28.64 26.80
C SER A 103 -2.47 27.25 26.60
N ILE A 104 -1.64 26.29 26.15
CA ILE A 104 -2.01 24.87 26.05
C ILE A 104 -1.01 24.04 26.85
N PRO A 105 -1.46 23.12 27.73
CA PRO A 105 -0.56 22.22 28.44
C PRO A 105 0.31 21.40 27.46
N PRO A 106 1.65 21.37 27.63
CA PRO A 106 2.54 20.69 26.68
C PRO A 106 2.20 19.22 26.46
N ALA A 107 1.79 18.51 27.53
CA ALA A 107 1.37 17.11 27.45
C ALA A 107 0.16 16.91 26.54
N VAL A 108 -0.83 17.81 26.61
CA VAL A 108 -2.04 17.76 25.78
C VAL A 108 -1.70 18.05 24.32
N LEU A 109 -0.87 19.07 24.08
CA LEU A 109 -0.41 19.44 22.74
C LEU A 109 0.28 18.27 22.02
N TRP A 110 1.24 17.62 22.70
CA TRP A 110 1.96 16.48 22.13
C TRP A 110 1.05 15.26 21.94
N ALA A 111 0.21 14.94 22.94
CA ALA A 111 -0.68 13.79 22.87
C ALA A 111 -1.69 13.92 21.73
N VAL A 112 -2.42 15.04 21.65
CA VAL A 112 -3.42 15.29 20.61
C VAL A 112 -2.75 15.44 19.25
N GLY A 113 -1.63 16.16 19.18
CA GLY A 113 -0.88 16.37 17.95
C GLY A 113 -0.38 15.07 17.32
N PHE A 114 0.33 14.25 18.09
CA PHE A 114 0.81 12.95 17.60
C PHE A 114 -0.31 11.96 17.32
N LEU A 115 -1.37 11.96 18.14
CA LEU A 115 -2.55 11.16 17.87
C LEU A 115 -3.15 11.53 16.50
N PHE A 116 -3.30 12.83 16.22
CA PHE A 116 -3.85 13.30 14.96
C PHE A 116 -2.96 12.92 13.76
N VAL A 117 -1.63 13.10 13.87
CA VAL A 117 -0.66 12.65 12.85
C VAL A 117 -0.76 11.13 12.62
N ALA A 118 -0.87 10.34 13.69
CA ALA A 118 -1.02 8.89 13.58
C ALA A 118 -2.35 8.50 12.91
N LEU A 119 -3.45 9.18 13.23
CA LEU A 119 -4.75 8.94 12.59
C LEU A 119 -4.72 9.26 11.08
N LEU A 120 -4.08 10.36 10.68
CA LEU A 120 -3.84 10.68 9.27
C LEU A 120 -3.01 9.58 8.60
N ALA A 121 -1.97 9.09 9.29
CA ALA A 121 -1.11 8.04 8.78
C ALA A 121 -1.85 6.71 8.55
N LEU A 122 -2.63 6.29 9.54
CA LEU A 122 -3.46 5.10 9.47
C LEU A 122 -4.55 5.24 8.39
N ALA A 123 -5.18 6.42 8.28
CA ALA A 123 -6.19 6.69 7.27
C ALA A 123 -5.63 6.58 5.86
N ALA A 124 -4.38 6.99 5.62
CA ALA A 124 -3.73 6.81 4.32
C ALA A 124 -3.58 5.31 3.97
N GLY A 125 -3.20 4.47 4.94
CA GLY A 125 -3.14 3.01 4.72
C GLY A 125 -4.50 2.39 4.37
N GLN A 126 -5.60 2.99 4.86
CA GLN A 126 -6.96 2.45 4.70
C GLN A 126 -7.71 2.98 3.47
N GLN A 127 -7.10 3.80 2.60
CA GLN A 127 -7.77 4.37 1.42
C GLN A 127 -8.26 3.35 0.37
N HIS A 128 -7.79 2.10 0.45
CA HIS A 128 -8.30 1.00 -0.38
C HIS A 128 -9.75 0.60 -0.04
N LEU A 129 -10.23 0.95 1.17
CA LEU A 129 -11.59 0.68 1.64
C LEU A 129 -12.50 1.88 1.37
N ARG A 130 -13.77 1.62 1.05
CA ARG A 130 -14.81 2.68 0.99
C ARG A 130 -14.90 3.49 2.29
N ARG A 131 -14.72 2.82 3.44
CA ARG A 131 -14.68 3.43 4.78
C ARG A 131 -13.50 4.40 4.95
N GLY A 132 -12.36 4.14 4.31
CA GLY A 132 -11.18 5.01 4.37
C GLY A 132 -11.44 6.41 3.80
N ARG A 133 -12.31 6.52 2.80
CA ARG A 133 -12.69 7.82 2.22
C ARG A 133 -13.55 8.66 3.16
N ILE A 134 -14.43 8.01 3.92
CA ILE A 134 -15.24 8.67 4.96
C ILE A 134 -14.30 9.16 6.07
N LEU A 135 -13.34 8.33 6.47
CA LEU A 135 -12.34 8.70 7.47
C LEU A 135 -11.52 9.94 7.04
N GLY A 136 -11.12 10.01 5.77
CA GLY A 136 -10.44 11.18 5.22
C GLY A 136 -11.27 12.46 5.30
N TRP A 137 -12.58 12.39 5.04
CA TRP A 137 -13.49 13.53 5.21
C TRP A 137 -13.62 13.96 6.67
N ILE A 138 -13.74 13.01 7.60
CA ILE A 138 -13.83 13.29 9.04
C ILE A 138 -12.54 13.99 9.52
N LEU A 139 -11.38 13.53 9.05
CA LEU A 139 -10.06 14.07 9.42
C LEU A 139 -9.82 15.51 8.95
N GLN A 140 -10.63 16.06 8.04
CA GLN A 140 -10.52 17.47 7.65
C GLN A 140 -11.08 18.41 8.72
N ILE A 141 -12.07 17.97 9.50
CA ILE A 141 -12.76 18.81 10.48
C ILE A 141 -11.81 19.28 11.60
N PRO A 142 -11.02 18.40 12.26
CA PRO A 142 -10.09 18.84 13.30
C PRO A 142 -9.09 19.90 12.80
N MET A 143 -8.66 19.81 11.54
CA MET A 143 -7.69 20.72 10.97
C MET A 143 -8.30 22.12 10.70
N LEU A 144 -9.55 22.15 10.24
CA LEU A 144 -10.30 23.41 10.10
C LEU A 144 -10.58 24.04 11.46
N VAL A 145 -10.96 23.24 12.47
CA VAL A 145 -11.18 23.71 13.84
C VAL A 145 -9.90 24.24 14.46
N ALA A 146 -8.76 23.55 14.28
CA ALA A 146 -7.45 24.03 14.72
C ALA A 146 -7.06 25.36 14.03
N GLY A 147 -7.50 25.56 12.79
CA GLY A 147 -7.35 26.80 12.05
C GLY A 147 -8.05 28.02 12.67
N LEU A 148 -9.08 27.82 13.50
CA LEU A 148 -9.72 28.94 14.21
C LEU A 148 -8.82 29.52 15.31
N ILE A 149 -7.89 28.72 15.84
CA ILE A 149 -6.92 29.17 16.83
C ILE A 149 -5.77 29.90 16.12
N LEU A 150 -5.25 29.32 15.03
CA LEU A 150 -4.20 29.90 14.21
C LEU A 150 -4.68 30.00 12.74
N PRO A 151 -5.01 31.21 12.25
CA PRO A 151 -5.47 31.40 10.87
C PRO A 151 -4.52 30.82 9.80
N ALA A 152 -3.20 30.82 10.05
CA ALA A 152 -2.22 30.20 9.17
C ALA A 152 -2.47 28.68 8.96
N ILE A 153 -2.90 27.97 10.01
CA ILE A 153 -3.25 26.54 9.93
C ILE A 153 -4.56 26.36 9.16
N ALA A 154 -5.50 27.31 9.27
CA ALA A 154 -6.74 27.28 8.51
C ALA A 154 -6.47 27.32 7.00
N VAL A 155 -5.55 28.19 6.56
CA VAL A 155 -5.16 28.29 5.15
C VAL A 155 -4.58 26.97 4.65
N ILE A 156 -3.67 26.37 5.41
CA ILE A 156 -3.08 25.07 5.07
C ILE A 156 -4.17 23.98 5.00
N GLY A 157 -5.03 23.91 6.02
CA GLY A 157 -6.16 22.96 6.05
C GLY A 157 -7.11 23.12 4.87
N ALA A 158 -7.43 24.36 4.49
CA ALA A 158 -8.29 24.66 3.35
C ALA A 158 -7.66 24.22 2.02
N VAL A 159 -6.35 24.46 1.83
CA VAL A 159 -5.62 23.98 0.64
C VAL A 159 -5.63 22.45 0.58
N PHE A 160 -5.37 21.77 1.69
CA PHE A 160 -5.43 20.31 1.74
C PHE A 160 -6.84 19.77 1.47
N LEU A 161 -7.87 20.43 1.98
CA LEU A 161 -9.26 20.09 1.69
C LEU A 161 -9.59 20.28 0.20
N ALA A 162 -9.13 21.37 -0.42
CA ALA A 162 -9.33 21.62 -1.85
C ALA A 162 -8.64 20.56 -2.72
N ILE A 163 -7.39 20.21 -2.39
CA ILE A 163 -6.65 19.13 -3.04
C ILE A 163 -7.34 17.79 -2.83
N TRP A 164 -7.84 17.50 -1.63
CA TRP A 164 -8.57 16.28 -1.31
C TRP A 164 -9.83 16.14 -2.18
N ILE A 165 -10.66 17.18 -2.22
CA ILE A 165 -11.89 17.19 -3.03
C ILE A 165 -11.56 16.96 -4.51
N THR A 166 -10.55 17.68 -5.01
CA THR A 166 -10.13 17.58 -6.42
C THR A 166 -9.55 16.21 -6.72
N GLY A 167 -8.69 15.68 -5.85
CA GLY A 167 -8.08 14.36 -5.99
C GLY A 167 -9.10 13.23 -5.98
N VAL A 168 -10.12 13.30 -5.12
CA VAL A 168 -11.23 12.32 -5.11
C VAL A 168 -12.04 12.38 -6.41
N ARG A 169 -12.39 13.59 -6.88
CA ARG A 169 -13.18 13.76 -8.11
C ARG A 169 -12.41 13.34 -9.36
N LEU A 170 -11.18 13.82 -9.51
CA LEU A 170 -10.36 13.58 -10.69
C LEU A 170 -9.84 12.14 -10.71
N GLY A 171 -9.41 11.62 -9.56
CA GLY A 171 -9.00 10.22 -9.43
C GLY A 171 -10.12 9.25 -9.78
N ALA A 172 -11.35 9.52 -9.35
CA ALA A 172 -12.50 8.69 -9.71
C ALA A 172 -12.81 8.74 -11.22
N LYS A 173 -12.61 9.89 -11.87
CA LYS A 173 -12.80 10.02 -13.32
C LYS A 173 -11.75 9.22 -14.09
N ILE A 174 -10.47 9.41 -13.74
CA ILE A 174 -9.35 8.71 -14.37
C ILE A 174 -9.49 7.19 -14.21
N ASP A 175 -9.90 6.72 -13.04
CA ASP A 175 -10.05 5.28 -12.80
C ASP A 175 -11.18 4.65 -13.61
N ARG A 176 -12.27 5.39 -13.90
CA ARG A 176 -13.35 4.90 -14.79
C ARG A 176 -12.85 4.75 -16.23
N GLU A 177 -12.21 5.78 -16.76
CA GLU A 177 -11.65 5.76 -18.12
C GLU A 177 -10.60 4.65 -18.29
N ARG A 178 -9.79 4.39 -17.25
CA ARG A 178 -8.83 3.29 -17.24
C ARG A 178 -9.49 1.92 -17.17
N ALA A 179 -10.59 1.78 -16.42
CA ALA A 179 -11.33 0.54 -16.33
C ALA A 179 -11.99 0.16 -17.67
N GLU A 180 -12.56 1.13 -18.38
CA GLU A 180 -13.14 0.92 -19.72
C GLU A 180 -12.09 0.47 -20.73
N ARG A 181 -10.92 1.13 -20.76
CA ARG A 181 -9.80 0.73 -21.63
C ARG A 181 -9.26 -0.65 -21.28
N ALA A 182 -9.17 -0.98 -19.99
CA ALA A 182 -8.72 -2.30 -19.55
C ALA A 182 -9.70 -3.41 -19.96
N ALA A 183 -11.01 -3.15 -19.91
CA ALA A 183 -12.02 -4.11 -20.36
C ALA A 183 -11.98 -4.33 -21.89
N ALA A 184 -11.83 -3.26 -22.67
CA ALA A 184 -11.69 -3.37 -24.13
C ALA A 184 -10.42 -4.14 -24.54
N GLN A 185 -9.30 -3.92 -23.83
CA GLN A 185 -8.06 -4.67 -24.07
C GLN A 185 -8.23 -6.15 -23.73
N ALA A 186 -8.89 -6.47 -22.61
CA ALA A 186 -9.14 -7.86 -22.21
C ALA A 186 -10.05 -8.61 -23.19
N ALA A 187 -11.02 -7.93 -23.83
CA ALA A 187 -11.85 -8.52 -24.88
C ALA A 187 -11.03 -8.81 -26.15
N ALA A 188 -10.19 -7.86 -26.59
CA ALA A 188 -9.31 -8.06 -27.75
C ALA A 188 -8.27 -9.17 -27.52
N ASP A 189 -7.73 -9.28 -26.30
CA ASP A 189 -6.79 -10.36 -25.93
C ASP A 189 -7.48 -11.75 -25.92
N ALA A 190 -8.77 -11.82 -25.58
CA ALA A 190 -9.56 -13.05 -25.60
C ALA A 190 -9.89 -13.51 -27.03
N GLU A 191 -10.16 -12.57 -27.94
CA GLU A 191 -10.39 -12.86 -29.36
C GLU A 191 -9.09 -13.28 -30.06
N GLY A 192 -7.98 -12.57 -29.82
CA GLY A 192 -6.68 -12.86 -30.42
C GLY A 192 -5.98 -14.14 -29.90
N GLY A 193 -6.38 -14.66 -28.73
CA GLY A 193 -5.89 -15.93 -28.19
C GLY A 193 -6.65 -17.18 -28.66
N SER A 194 -7.71 -17.00 -29.47
CA SER A 194 -8.57 -18.08 -29.97
C SER A 194 -8.38 -18.42 -31.46
N ALA A 195 -7.43 -17.77 -32.14
CA ALA A 195 -7.04 -17.98 -33.53
C ALA A 195 -5.66 -18.65 -33.62
#